data_AF-A0A956WKJ8-F1
#
_entry.id   AF-A0A956WKJ8-F1
#
_cell.length_a   1.000
_cell.length_b   1.000
_cell.length_c   1.000
_cell.angle_alpha   90.00
_cell.angle_beta   90.00
_cell.angle_gamma   90.00
#
_symmetry.space_group_name_H-M   'P 1'
#
loop_
_entity.id
_entity.type
_entity.pdbx_description
1 polymer ?
#
loop_
_entity_poly.entity_id
_entity_poly.type
_entity_poly.pdbx_seq_one_letter_code
_entity_poly.pdbx_strand_id
1 'polypeptide(L)'
;MVDQLLSGLFGSSDADDVDTRRKRARDFADRAERNPRDLDANEVLQNYRATTSRLTPEQYQRAAEEAFSKMSPEDRRELKREMRRRARQQDRDDRDDDDSPAVLAQAAQQAHQEHEGGGGLAGLFGLGGENKTVEDTKSGLENILSNPLAKVAIAGIAAAAAKHLADPNR
;
A
#
# COMPACT_ATOMS: atom_id res chain seq x y z
N MET A 1 25.83 5.31 14.26
CA MET A 1 25.86 4.78 12.88
C MET A 1 24.48 4.23 12.52
N VAL A 2 23.47 5.08 12.37
CA VAL A 2 22.07 4.66 12.06
C VAL A 2 21.41 5.54 10.99
N ASP A 3 22.18 6.38 10.29
CA ASP A 3 21.63 7.40 9.38
C ASP A 3 21.49 6.93 7.91
N GLN A 4 21.67 5.64 7.63
CA GLN A 4 21.75 5.12 6.26
C GLN A 4 20.60 4.19 5.86
N LEU A 5 19.66 3.93 6.78
CA LEU A 5 18.44 3.14 6.53
C LEU A 5 17.23 4.03 6.16
N LEU A 6 17.37 5.35 6.25
CA LEU A 6 16.34 6.35 5.89
C LEU A 6 16.53 6.92 4.48
N SER A 7 17.57 6.49 3.76
CA SER A 7 17.70 6.77 2.32
C SER A 7 16.73 5.85 1.60
N GLY A 8 15.52 6.36 1.43
CA GLY A 8 14.41 5.64 0.86
C GLY A 8 14.74 4.92 -0.44
N LEU A 9 13.85 4.04 -0.84
CA LEU A 9 13.87 3.30 -2.09
C LEU A 9 14.13 4.17 -3.36
N PHE A 10 14.07 5.50 -3.24
CA PHE A 10 14.44 6.52 -4.22
C PHE A 10 15.29 7.66 -3.62
N GLY A 11 16.26 7.36 -2.76
CA GLY A 11 17.33 8.29 -2.41
C GLY A 11 17.98 8.81 -3.69
N SER A 12 18.02 10.13 -3.81
CA SER A 12 18.37 10.96 -4.96
C SER A 12 19.84 10.86 -5.37
N SER A 13 20.30 9.67 -5.73
CA SER A 13 21.51 9.50 -6.52
C SER A 13 21.07 9.10 -7.92
N ASP A 14 21.23 10.04 -8.85
CA ASP A 14 21.03 9.94 -10.30
C ASP A 14 21.88 8.82 -10.97
N ALA A 15 22.47 7.93 -10.17
CA ALA A 15 23.43 6.89 -10.54
C ALA A 15 23.00 5.46 -10.15
N ASP A 16 21.80 5.25 -9.59
CA ASP A 16 21.31 3.90 -9.28
C ASP A 16 20.73 3.20 -10.54
N ASP A 17 21.48 2.22 -11.05
CA ASP A 17 21.06 1.30 -12.12
C ASP A 17 19.63 0.77 -11.89
N VAL A 18 18.89 0.60 -12.99
CA VAL A 18 17.53 0.01 -12.99
C VAL A 18 17.53 -1.34 -12.28
N ASP A 19 18.63 -2.08 -12.37
CA ASP A 19 18.81 -3.39 -11.73
C ASP A 19 18.85 -3.29 -10.20
N THR A 20 19.56 -2.30 -9.65
CA THR A 20 19.62 -2.05 -8.20
C THR A 20 18.24 -1.70 -7.64
N ARG A 21 17.46 -0.89 -8.37
CA ARG A 21 16.08 -0.57 -8.00
C ARG A 21 15.17 -1.79 -8.04
N ARG A 22 15.28 -2.65 -9.08
CA ARG A 22 14.54 -3.91 -9.16
C ARG A 22 14.89 -4.86 -8.02
N LYS A 23 16.17 -4.96 -7.65
CA LYS A 23 16.63 -5.81 -6.54
C LYS A 23 16.08 -5.34 -5.20
N ARG A 24 16.12 -4.03 -4.92
CA ARG A 24 15.52 -3.44 -3.70
C ARG A 24 14.00 -3.65 -3.65
N ALA A 25 13.33 -3.49 -4.80
CA ALA A 25 11.88 -3.72 -4.91
C ALA A 25 11.51 -5.19 -4.64
N ARG A 26 12.27 -6.15 -5.18
CA ARG A 26 12.09 -7.58 -4.89
C ARG A 26 12.39 -7.91 -3.42
N ASP A 27 13.47 -7.39 -2.85
CA ASP A 27 13.80 -7.60 -1.43
C ASP A 27 12.68 -7.09 -0.50
N PHE A 28 12.19 -5.88 -0.75
CA PHE A 28 11.05 -5.35 -0.01
C PHE A 28 9.82 -6.26 -0.16
N ALA A 29 9.51 -6.70 -1.37
CA ALA A 29 8.37 -7.56 -1.63
C ALA A 29 8.49 -8.91 -0.90
N ASP A 30 9.68 -9.51 -0.87
CA ASP A 30 9.95 -10.76 -0.14
C ASP A 30 9.82 -10.56 1.38
N ARG A 31 10.30 -9.44 1.91
CA ARG A 31 10.15 -9.09 3.34
C ARG A 31 8.68 -8.83 3.71
N ALA A 32 7.95 -8.12 2.84
CA ALA A 32 6.53 -7.87 2.99
C ALA A 32 5.69 -9.13 2.93
N GLU A 33 6.12 -10.17 2.19
CA GLU A 33 5.43 -11.45 2.17
C GLU A 33 5.74 -12.32 3.40
N ARG A 34 7.00 -12.30 3.88
CA ARG A 34 7.39 -13.10 5.04
C ARG A 34 6.88 -12.53 6.35
N ASN A 35 7.14 -11.24 6.60
CA ASN A 35 6.82 -10.57 7.86
C ASN A 35 6.35 -9.12 7.60
N PRO A 36 5.17 -8.94 6.98
CA PRO A 36 4.62 -7.61 6.70
C PRO A 36 4.43 -6.76 7.97
N ARG A 37 4.21 -7.42 9.12
CA ARG A 37 4.01 -6.77 10.41
C ARG A 37 5.29 -6.14 10.96
N ASP A 38 6.46 -6.70 10.64
CA ASP A 38 7.76 -6.25 11.15
C ASP A 38 8.40 -5.13 10.32
N LEU A 39 7.84 -4.83 9.13
CA LEU A 39 8.35 -3.75 8.27
C LEU A 39 8.20 -2.37 8.92
N ASP A 40 9.02 -1.39 8.57
CA ASP A 40 8.78 -0.02 9.07
C ASP A 40 7.55 0.59 8.37
N ALA A 41 6.70 1.29 9.12
CA ALA A 41 5.51 1.92 8.55
C ALA A 41 5.86 3.02 7.52
N ASN A 42 6.96 3.75 7.74
CA ASN A 42 7.44 4.74 6.78
C ASN A 42 7.97 4.07 5.51
N GLU A 43 8.74 2.98 5.66
CA GLU A 43 9.27 2.21 4.53
C GLU A 43 8.12 1.68 3.67
N VAL A 44 7.11 1.07 4.29
CA VAL A 44 5.91 0.56 3.60
C VAL A 44 5.19 1.67 2.85
N LEU A 45 4.95 2.82 3.49
CA LEU A 45 4.23 3.94 2.89
C LEU A 45 5.01 4.55 1.71
N GLN A 46 6.32 4.73 1.86
CA GLN A 46 7.17 5.30 0.81
C GLN A 46 7.21 4.37 -0.40
N ASN A 47 7.40 3.07 -0.18
CA ASN A 47 7.41 2.07 -1.25
C ASN A 47 6.07 1.97 -1.94
N TYR A 48 4.98 1.99 -1.16
CA TYR A 48 3.63 2.00 -1.69
C TYR A 48 3.38 3.22 -2.58
N ARG A 49 3.67 4.45 -2.13
CA ARG A 49 3.47 5.66 -2.95
C ARG A 49 4.35 5.64 -4.21
N ALA A 50 5.61 5.23 -4.08
CA ALA A 50 6.56 5.23 -5.20
C ALA A 50 6.23 4.19 -6.28
N THR A 51 5.61 3.06 -5.88
CA THR A 51 5.18 2.01 -6.81
C THR A 51 3.82 2.32 -7.43
N THR A 52 2.83 2.69 -6.60
CA THR A 52 1.46 2.94 -7.05
C THR A 52 1.31 4.17 -7.93
N SER A 53 2.12 5.22 -7.72
CA SER A 53 2.16 6.41 -8.60
C SER A 53 2.57 6.12 -10.05
N ARG A 54 3.14 4.94 -10.32
CA ARG A 54 3.59 4.53 -11.65
C ARG A 54 2.67 3.50 -12.30
N LEU A 55 1.66 3.01 -11.57
CA LEU A 55 0.74 1.99 -12.06
C LEU A 55 -0.50 2.63 -12.68
N THR A 56 -1.04 2.01 -13.73
CA THR A 56 -2.41 2.32 -14.18
C THR A 56 -3.43 1.85 -13.15
N PRO A 57 -4.66 2.38 -13.15
CA PRO A 57 -5.72 1.91 -12.24
C PRO A 57 -5.97 0.39 -12.33
N GLU A 58 -5.88 -0.19 -13.53
CA GLU A 58 -6.08 -1.65 -13.71
C GLU A 58 -4.88 -2.46 -13.21
N GLN A 59 -3.67 -1.93 -13.29
CA GLN A 59 -2.48 -2.56 -12.71
C GLN A 59 -2.51 -2.49 -11.18
N TYR A 60 -2.95 -1.35 -10.63
CA TYR A 60 -3.18 -1.19 -9.20
C TYR A 60 -4.23 -2.18 -8.69
N GLN A 61 -5.36 -2.30 -9.37
CA GLN A 61 -6.40 -3.26 -9.01
C GLN A 61 -5.87 -4.69 -9.00
N ARG A 62 -5.14 -5.12 -10.04
CA ARG A 62 -4.52 -6.46 -10.09
C ARG A 62 -3.52 -6.68 -8.96
N ALA A 63 -2.66 -5.71 -8.68
CA ALA A 63 -1.71 -5.78 -7.58
C ALA A 63 -2.42 -5.89 -6.21
N ALA A 64 -3.51 -5.14 -6.03
CA ALA A 64 -4.31 -5.18 -4.82
C ALA A 64 -5.07 -6.51 -4.66
N GLU A 65 -5.62 -7.03 -5.75
CA GLU A 65 -6.27 -8.34 -5.76
C GLU A 65 -5.29 -9.45 -5.37
N GLU A 66 -4.08 -9.43 -5.94
CA GLU A 66 -3.02 -10.38 -5.58
C GLU A 66 -2.66 -10.27 -4.09
N ALA A 67 -2.49 -9.05 -3.58
CA ALA A 67 -2.20 -8.80 -2.17
C ALA A 67 -3.31 -9.35 -1.25
N PHE A 68 -4.58 -9.07 -1.57
CA PHE A 68 -5.72 -9.54 -0.78
C PHE A 68 -5.96 -11.05 -0.92
N SER A 69 -5.59 -11.65 -2.05
CA SER A 69 -5.68 -13.10 -2.25
C SER A 69 -4.76 -13.87 -1.29
N LYS A 70 -3.64 -13.26 -0.89
CA LYS A 70 -2.67 -13.79 0.08
C LYS A 70 -3.12 -13.61 1.53
N MET A 71 -4.09 -12.73 1.78
CA MET A 71 -4.67 -12.53 3.11
C MET A 71 -5.72 -13.60 3.42
N SER A 72 -5.79 -14.01 4.68
CA SER A 72 -6.83 -14.92 5.15
C SER A 72 -8.23 -14.30 4.97
N PRO A 73 -9.28 -15.09 4.75
CA PRO A 73 -10.65 -14.57 4.65
C PRO A 73 -11.10 -13.76 5.89
N GLU A 74 -10.57 -14.10 7.07
CA GLU A 74 -10.80 -13.35 8.31
C GLU A 74 -10.16 -11.95 8.26
N ASP A 75 -8.89 -11.90 7.87
CA ASP A 75 -8.13 -10.64 7.69
C ASP A 75 -8.78 -9.75 6.62
N ARG A 76 -9.27 -10.33 5.53
CA ARG A 76 -10.02 -9.62 4.48
C ARG A 76 -11.31 -9.00 5.00
N ARG A 77 -12.11 -9.77 5.75
CA ARG A 77 -13.34 -9.28 6.38
C ARG A 77 -13.05 -8.17 7.39
N GLU A 78 -11.98 -8.29 8.16
CA GLU A 78 -11.59 -7.26 9.11
C GLU A 78 -11.08 -5.99 8.43
N LEU A 79 -10.24 -6.13 7.40
CA LEU A 79 -9.79 -5.02 6.56
C LEU A 79 -11.00 -4.32 5.92
N LYS A 80 -11.97 -5.07 5.40
CA LYS A 80 -13.23 -4.52 4.85
C LYS A 80 -13.97 -3.68 5.88
N ARG A 81 -14.13 -4.18 7.11
CA ARG A 81 -14.78 -3.45 8.21
C ARG A 81 -14.04 -2.16 8.53
N GLU A 82 -12.71 -2.20 8.56
CA GLU A 82 -11.86 -1.03 8.77
C GLU A 82 -11.98 -0.01 7.64
N MET A 83 -11.93 -0.47 6.39
CA MET A 83 -12.13 0.37 5.21
C MET A 83 -13.50 1.03 5.25
N ARG A 84 -14.57 0.28 5.52
CA ARG A 84 -15.93 0.83 5.69
C ARG A 84 -16.03 1.83 6.84
N ARG A 85 -15.40 1.55 7.98
CA ARG A 85 -15.36 2.49 9.13
C ARG A 85 -14.73 3.83 8.77
N ARG A 86 -13.73 3.83 7.88
CA ARG A 86 -13.00 5.04 7.44
C ARG A 86 -13.66 5.70 6.23
N ALA A 87 -14.25 4.90 5.34
CA ALA A 87 -15.00 5.34 4.17
C ALA A 87 -16.41 5.84 4.50
N ARG A 88 -16.78 6.05 5.77
CA ARG A 88 -18.09 6.56 6.26
C ARG A 88 -18.52 7.94 5.70
N GLN A 89 -17.85 8.46 4.67
CA GLN A 89 -18.27 9.62 3.89
C GLN A 89 -18.70 9.28 2.45
N GLN A 90 -18.58 8.02 2.02
CA GLN A 90 -19.08 7.55 0.73
C GLN A 90 -20.14 6.49 0.94
N ASP A 91 -21.38 6.95 1.02
CA ASP A 91 -22.63 6.20 0.90
C ASP A 91 -22.72 5.43 -0.44
N ARG A 92 -21.92 4.38 -0.65
CA ARG A 92 -22.15 3.40 -1.72
C ARG A 92 -22.00 1.97 -1.22
N ASP A 93 -23.17 1.32 -1.20
CA ASP A 93 -23.40 -0.12 -1.17
C ASP A 93 -22.90 -0.90 0.06
N ASP A 94 -23.65 -0.76 1.15
CA ASP A 94 -23.72 -1.71 2.28
C ASP A 94 -24.25 -3.11 1.91
N ARG A 95 -24.57 -3.38 0.63
CA ARG A 95 -25.27 -4.62 0.21
C ARG A 95 -24.38 -5.80 -0.12
N ASP A 96 -23.09 -5.60 -0.35
CA ASP A 96 -22.17 -6.69 -0.65
C ASP A 96 -21.50 -7.17 0.63
N ASP A 97 -21.90 -8.32 1.15
CA ASP A 97 -21.15 -9.06 2.19
C ASP A 97 -19.89 -9.73 1.63
N ASP A 98 -19.67 -9.67 0.31
CA ASP A 98 -18.56 -10.33 -0.38
C ASP A 98 -17.19 -9.79 0.07
N ASP A 99 -16.41 -10.66 0.72
CA ASP A 99 -15.03 -10.42 1.16
C ASP A 99 -13.98 -10.96 0.19
N SER A 100 -14.40 -11.25 -1.04
CA SER A 100 -13.51 -11.66 -2.12
C SER A 100 -12.39 -10.64 -2.36
N PRO A 101 -11.18 -11.11 -2.68
CA PRO A 101 -10.04 -10.24 -2.93
C PRO A 101 -10.29 -9.26 -4.09
N ALA A 102 -11.05 -9.66 -5.11
CA ALA A 102 -11.43 -8.81 -6.22
C ALA A 102 -12.30 -7.61 -5.80
N VAL A 103 -13.26 -7.82 -4.88
CA VAL A 103 -14.14 -6.75 -4.36
C VAL A 103 -13.34 -5.75 -3.53
N LEU A 104 -12.44 -6.24 -2.68
CA LEU A 104 -11.53 -5.38 -1.91
C LEU A 104 -10.58 -4.60 -2.82
N ALA A 105 -10.08 -5.23 -3.89
CA ALA A 105 -9.23 -4.59 -4.88
C ALA A 105 -9.96 -3.47 -5.63
N GLN A 106 -11.23 -3.69 -6.00
CA GLN A 106 -12.06 -2.68 -6.63
C GLN A 106 -12.34 -1.51 -5.67
N ALA A 107 -12.68 -1.79 -4.40
CA ALA A 107 -12.87 -0.75 -3.39
C ALA A 107 -11.58 0.06 -3.15
N ALA A 108 -10.44 -0.63 -3.07
CA ALA A 108 -9.13 0.00 -2.94
C ALA A 108 -8.77 0.85 -4.16
N GLN A 109 -9.08 0.37 -5.37
CA GLN A 109 -8.87 1.10 -6.61
C GLN A 109 -9.75 2.34 -6.65
N GLN A 110 -11.02 2.23 -6.25
CA GLN A 110 -11.94 3.36 -6.24
C GLN A 110 -11.43 4.46 -5.31
N ALA A 111 -11.01 4.09 -4.11
CA ALA A 111 -10.32 5.00 -3.19
C ALA A 111 -9.03 5.58 -3.80
N HIS A 112 -8.30 4.81 -4.63
CA HIS A 112 -7.11 5.29 -5.33
C HIS A 112 -7.41 6.36 -6.39
N GLN A 113 -8.49 6.19 -7.16
CA GLN A 113 -8.92 7.19 -8.14
C GLN A 113 -9.47 8.46 -7.46
N GLU A 114 -10.23 8.30 -6.37
CA GLU A 114 -10.79 9.44 -5.66
C GLU A 114 -9.73 10.26 -4.92
N HIS A 115 -8.60 9.62 -4.59
CA HIS A 115 -7.43 10.24 -3.99
C HIS A 115 -6.22 10.22 -4.94
N GLU A 116 -6.41 10.61 -6.21
CA GLU A 116 -5.32 10.89 -7.15
C GLU A 116 -4.38 11.96 -6.56
N GLY A 117 -3.24 11.53 -5.99
CA GLY A 117 -2.26 12.35 -5.25
C GLY A 117 -2.04 11.91 -3.79
N GLY A 118 -3.01 11.21 -3.18
CA GLY A 118 -2.93 10.70 -1.81
C GLY A 118 -2.42 9.25 -1.68
N GLY A 119 -2.32 8.50 -2.77
CA GLY A 119 -1.96 7.08 -2.65
C GLY A 119 -3.11 6.24 -2.09
N GLY A 120 -4.33 6.42 -2.60
CA GLY A 120 -5.46 5.50 -2.42
C GLY A 120 -5.68 4.94 -1.02
N LEU A 121 -5.44 3.64 -0.83
CA LEU A 121 -5.60 2.97 0.45
C LEU A 121 -4.80 3.65 1.56
N ALA A 122 -3.59 4.10 1.29
CA ALA A 122 -2.85 4.89 2.28
C ALA A 122 -3.59 6.19 2.65
N GLY A 123 -4.24 6.84 1.68
CA GLY A 123 -5.16 7.97 1.89
C GLY A 123 -6.33 7.65 2.80
N LEU A 124 -7.03 6.55 2.54
CA LEU A 124 -8.15 6.07 3.37
C LEU A 124 -7.74 5.81 4.82
N PHE A 125 -6.52 5.33 5.02
CA PHE A 125 -5.96 5.09 6.35
C PHE A 125 -5.34 6.35 6.98
N GLY A 126 -5.46 7.51 6.32
CA GLY A 126 -5.04 8.81 6.86
C GLY A 126 -3.60 9.21 6.51
N LEU A 127 -2.91 8.50 5.62
CA LEU A 127 -1.50 8.72 5.28
C LEU A 127 -1.28 9.37 3.91
N GLY A 128 -2.37 9.65 3.21
CA GLY A 128 -2.32 10.08 1.82
C GLY A 128 -2.63 11.55 1.58
N GLY A 129 -1.81 12.44 2.12
CA GLY A 129 -1.91 13.86 1.81
C GLY A 129 -0.55 14.42 1.41
N GLU A 130 -0.47 15.04 0.23
CA GLU A 130 0.73 15.72 -0.27
C GLU A 130 1.02 17.03 0.49
N ASN A 131 0.09 17.49 1.32
CA ASN A 131 0.16 18.74 2.08
C ASN A 131 0.02 18.55 3.60
N LYS A 132 0.54 17.42 4.13
CA LYS A 132 0.47 17.09 5.56
C LYS A 132 1.72 17.58 6.28
N THR A 133 1.51 18.36 7.33
CA THR A 133 2.56 18.75 8.27
C THR A 133 3.22 17.51 8.89
N VAL A 134 4.45 17.65 9.41
CA VAL A 134 5.18 16.55 10.06
C VAL A 134 4.35 15.91 11.19
N GLU A 135 3.46 16.69 11.82
CA GLU A 135 2.48 16.25 12.81
C GLU A 135 1.37 15.34 12.22
N ASP A 136 0.76 15.71 11.09
CA ASP A 136 -0.26 14.88 10.42
C ASP A 136 0.30 13.56 9.88
N THR A 137 1.56 13.58 9.42
CA THR A 137 2.25 12.37 8.98
C THR A 137 2.51 11.43 10.16
N LYS A 138 2.89 11.98 11.33
CA LYS A 138 3.00 11.20 12.58
C LYS A 138 1.66 10.60 12.99
N SER A 139 0.57 11.38 12.99
CA SER A 139 -0.76 10.84 13.34
C SER A 139 -1.26 9.77 12.35
N GLY A 140 -0.98 9.93 11.04
CA GLY A 140 -1.28 8.91 10.04
C GLY A 140 -0.47 7.62 10.24
N LEU A 141 0.82 7.74 10.54
CA LEU A 141 1.69 6.60 10.86
C LEU A 141 1.30 5.93 12.17
N GLU A 142 0.97 6.68 13.21
CA GLU A 142 0.41 6.13 14.46
C GLU A 142 -0.86 5.33 14.19
N ASN A 143 -1.71 5.79 13.27
CA ASN A 143 -2.92 5.09 12.85
C ASN A 143 -2.68 3.84 11.99
N ILE A 144 -1.57 3.76 11.25
CA ILE A 144 -1.13 2.52 10.59
C ILE A 144 -0.46 1.57 11.58
N LEU A 145 0.33 2.11 12.51
CA LEU A 145 0.99 1.32 13.55
C LEU A 145 -0.03 0.71 14.50
N SER A 146 -1.16 1.40 14.73
CA SER A 146 -2.29 0.86 15.48
C SER A 146 -3.15 -0.13 14.69
N ASN A 147 -3.04 -0.18 13.36
CA ASN A 147 -3.76 -1.14 12.52
C ASN A 147 -2.80 -2.06 11.75
N PRO A 148 -2.43 -3.23 12.32
CA PRO A 148 -1.53 -4.17 11.66
C PRO A 148 -2.08 -4.70 10.34
N LEU A 149 -3.40 -4.78 10.15
CA LEU A 149 -4.02 -5.23 8.90
C LEU A 149 -3.87 -4.20 7.79
N ALA A 150 -4.01 -2.92 8.10
CA ALA A 150 -3.77 -1.83 7.16
C ALA A 150 -2.35 -1.87 6.61
N LYS A 151 -1.39 -2.07 7.51
CA LYS A 151 0.03 -2.20 7.18
C LYS A 151 0.28 -3.41 6.28
N VAL A 152 -0.29 -4.57 6.63
CA VAL A 152 -0.19 -5.79 5.81
C VAL A 152 -0.78 -5.58 4.42
N ALA A 153 -1.94 -4.96 4.33
CA ALA A 153 -2.61 -4.66 3.06
C ALA A 153 -1.76 -3.74 2.18
N ILE A 154 -1.28 -2.61 2.73
CA ILE A 154 -0.49 -1.62 2.00
C ILE A 154 0.87 -2.21 1.60
N ALA A 155 1.52 -2.95 2.50
CA ALA A 155 2.77 -3.66 2.20
C ALA A 155 2.58 -4.71 1.11
N GLY A 156 1.47 -5.47 1.15
CA GLY A 156 1.12 -6.46 0.13
C GLY A 156 0.89 -5.83 -1.25
N ILE A 157 0.15 -4.72 -1.32
CA ILE A 157 -0.08 -4.00 -2.58
C ILE A 157 1.24 -3.44 -3.12
N ALA A 158 2.06 -2.84 -2.25
CA ALA A 158 3.37 -2.33 -2.63
C ALA A 158 4.30 -3.45 -3.12
N ALA A 159 4.25 -4.63 -2.50
CA ALA A 159 5.01 -5.81 -2.91
C ALA A 159 4.57 -6.34 -4.28
N ALA A 160 3.26 -6.48 -4.52
CA ALA A 160 2.71 -6.89 -5.81
C ALA A 160 3.02 -5.86 -6.90
N ALA A 161 2.84 -4.57 -6.60
CA ALA A 161 3.18 -3.46 -7.49
C ALA A 161 4.68 -3.44 -7.85
N ALA A 162 5.54 -3.61 -6.85
CA ALA A 162 6.99 -3.74 -7.02
C ALA A 162 7.34 -4.91 -7.95
N LYS A 163 6.66 -6.05 -7.79
CA LYS A 163 6.84 -7.22 -8.66
C LYS A 163 6.42 -6.94 -10.10
N HIS A 164 5.28 -6.29 -10.33
CA HIS A 164 4.85 -5.90 -11.68
C HIS A 164 5.79 -4.90 -12.36
N LEU A 165 6.36 -3.95 -11.60
CA LEU A 165 7.35 -3.00 -12.12
C LEU A 165 8.71 -3.66 -12.38
N ALA A 166 9.09 -4.64 -11.56
CA ALA A 166 10.32 -5.41 -11.75
C ALA A 166 10.21 -6.44 -12.89
N ASP A 167 9.01 -6.97 -13.12
CA ASP A 167 8.69 -7.99 -14.11
C ASP A 167 7.45 -7.59 -14.94
N PRO A 168 7.63 -6.72 -15.96
CA PRO A 168 6.51 -6.22 -16.77
C PRO A 168 5.92 -7.25 -17.75
N ASN A 169 6.49 -8.46 -17.84
CA ASN A 169 6.10 -9.51 -18.79
C ASN A 169 5.30 -10.66 -18.14
N ARG A 170 4.82 -10.51 -16.91
CA ARG A 170 4.14 -11.57 -16.15
C ARG A 170 2.61 -11.45 -16.18
#